data_AF-A0A544TMU0-F1
#
_entry.id   AF-A0A544TMU0-F1
#
_cell.length_a   1.000
_cell.length_b   1.000
_cell.length_c   1.000
_cell.angle_alpha   90.00
_cell.angle_beta   90.00
_cell.angle_gamma   90.00
#
_symmetry.space_group_name_H-M   'P 1'
#
loop_
_entity.id
_entity.type
_entity.pdbx_description
1 polymer ?
#
loop_
_entity_poly.entity_id
_entity_poly.type
_entity_poly.pdbx_seq_one_letter_code
_entity_poly.pdbx_strand_id
1 'polypeptide(L)'
;MSKIELMDRYIYSFEEQISSSEICKFVDTVFGINLESVLVLDKKSLQAPSSNNMDQSTMSPSRTVIDSYLDLAKHKMTGMEIRKMLNQIFGINLDGISALEKERISLFSKGQWVVQNAKDLFIIHTGIEDVDVTVLPSIYFMEHSGLEGLPSELQNSLSHLGYNHDKKIRGYYFSNPSGMAVTDQFKGQTIGAIIEVIRKSYSDL
;
A
#
# COMPACT_ATOMS: atom_id res chain seq x y z
N MET A 1 -4.38 -9.43 17.00
CA MET A 1 -3.20 -8.57 16.88
C MET A 1 -3.18 -8.04 15.47
N SER A 2 -3.08 -6.74 15.26
CA SER A 2 -2.92 -6.17 13.93
C SER A 2 -1.52 -6.44 13.37
N LYS A 3 -1.34 -6.31 12.06
CA LYS A 3 0.00 -6.38 11.44
C LYS A 3 0.95 -5.32 12.00
N ILE A 4 0.41 -4.17 12.39
CA ILE A 4 1.15 -3.09 13.03
C ILE A 4 1.66 -3.50 14.40
N GLU A 5 0.80 -4.06 15.25
CA GLU A 5 1.20 -4.55 16.57
C GLU A 5 2.24 -5.69 16.47
N LEU A 6 2.12 -6.54 15.44
CA LEU A 6 3.11 -7.57 15.15
C LEU A 6 4.46 -6.95 14.77
N MET A 7 4.47 -5.93 13.91
CA MET A 7 5.69 -5.25 13.49
C MET A 7 6.38 -4.53 14.65
N ASP A 8 5.60 -3.79 15.44
CA ASP A 8 6.13 -3.06 16.60
C ASP A 8 6.77 -4.02 17.60
N ARG A 9 6.13 -5.17 17.86
CA ARG A 9 6.69 -6.21 18.72
C ARG A 9 7.93 -6.87 18.13
N TYR A 10 7.90 -7.18 16.84
CA TYR A 10 9.02 -7.80 16.13
C TYR A 10 10.26 -6.92 16.22
N ILE A 11 10.13 -5.63 15.94
CA ILE A 11 11.24 -4.67 16.02
C ILE A 11 11.69 -4.46 17.47
N TYR A 12 10.75 -4.46 18.41
CA TYR A 12 11.07 -4.35 19.84
C TYR A 12 11.91 -5.53 20.34
N SER A 13 11.74 -6.74 19.80
CA SER A 13 12.44 -7.93 20.29
C SER A 13 13.92 -8.01 19.93
N PHE A 14 14.44 -7.15 19.07
CA PHE A 14 15.88 -7.05 18.81
C PHE A 14 16.56 -6.28 19.94
N GLU A 15 17.73 -6.69 20.42
CA GLU A 15 18.49 -5.87 21.38
C GLU A 15 19.16 -4.68 20.66
N GLU A 16 19.68 -4.95 19.47
CA GLU A 16 20.35 -3.99 18.58
C GLU A 16 19.41 -3.42 17.50
N GLN A 17 19.95 -2.54 16.65
CA GLN A 17 19.26 -2.04 15.46
C GLN A 17 18.92 -3.19 14.50
N ILE A 18 17.66 -3.26 14.06
CA ILE A 18 17.20 -4.26 13.08
C ILE A 18 17.82 -3.98 11.71
N SER A 19 18.20 -5.02 10.96
CA SER A 19 18.81 -4.90 9.62
C SER A 19 17.78 -4.72 8.50
N SER A 20 18.21 -4.20 7.34
CA SER A 20 17.37 -4.12 6.14
C SER A 20 16.78 -5.47 5.71
N SER A 21 17.57 -6.55 5.82
CA SER A 21 17.12 -7.91 5.48
C SER A 21 15.96 -8.37 6.36
N GLU A 22 16.02 -8.08 7.66
CA GLU A 22 14.95 -8.44 8.60
C GLU A 22 13.68 -7.61 8.37
N ILE A 23 13.84 -6.32 8.03
CA ILE A 23 12.71 -5.45 7.65
C ILE A 23 12.04 -6.00 6.38
N CYS A 24 12.80 -6.24 5.31
CA CYS A 24 12.27 -6.77 4.05
C CYS A 24 11.55 -8.10 4.24
N LYS A 25 12.16 -9.03 4.97
CA LYS A 25 11.58 -10.34 5.26
C LYS A 25 10.28 -10.23 6.06
N PHE A 26 10.24 -9.37 7.07
CA PHE A 26 9.03 -9.15 7.85
C PHE A 26 7.90 -8.58 6.99
N VAL A 27 8.20 -7.57 6.18
CA VAL A 27 7.21 -6.92 5.31
C VAL A 27 6.67 -7.91 4.27
N ASP A 28 7.52 -8.72 3.67
CA ASP A 28 7.10 -9.77 2.73
C ASP A 28 6.24 -10.83 3.44
N THR A 29 6.67 -11.35 4.58
CA THR A 29 5.97 -12.43 5.29
C THR A 29 4.62 -11.98 5.87
N VAL A 30 4.57 -10.78 6.46
CA VAL A 30 3.40 -10.31 7.19
C VAL A 30 2.48 -9.50 6.29
N PHE A 31 3.01 -8.62 5.45
CA PHE A 31 2.20 -7.78 4.57
C PHE A 31 2.04 -8.36 3.17
N GLY A 32 2.80 -9.38 2.78
CA GLY A 32 2.78 -9.93 1.42
C GLY A 32 3.42 -9.01 0.39
N ILE A 33 4.24 -8.05 0.83
CA ILE A 33 4.83 -7.04 -0.04
C ILE A 33 6.33 -7.30 -0.18
N ASN A 34 6.75 -7.62 -1.40
CA ASN A 34 8.17 -7.74 -1.69
C ASN A 34 8.78 -6.36 -1.96
N LEU A 35 9.45 -5.79 -0.96
CA LEU A 35 10.12 -4.49 -1.07
C LEU A 35 11.26 -4.47 -2.09
N GLU A 36 11.83 -5.61 -2.45
CA GLU A 36 12.93 -5.70 -3.42
C GLU A 36 12.45 -5.55 -4.86
N SER A 37 11.16 -5.76 -5.12
CA SER A 37 10.54 -5.53 -6.43
C SER A 37 9.86 -4.18 -6.54
N VAL A 38 9.81 -3.38 -5.47
CA VAL A 38 9.16 -2.06 -5.45
C VAL A 38 10.17 -0.98 -5.88
N LEU A 39 9.70 -0.04 -6.69
CA LEU A 39 10.48 1.13 -7.09
C LEU A 39 10.83 1.99 -5.88
N VAL A 40 12.11 2.30 -5.71
CA VAL A 40 12.58 3.31 -4.75
C VAL A 40 12.22 4.70 -5.29
N LEU A 41 11.36 5.42 -4.56
CA LEU A 41 10.88 6.76 -4.90
C LEU A 41 11.83 7.85 -4.39
N ASP A 42 12.44 7.66 -3.23
CA ASP A 42 13.40 8.61 -2.69
C ASP A 42 14.77 8.49 -3.36
N LYS A 43 14.93 9.18 -4.49
CA LYS A 43 16.20 9.21 -5.23
C LYS A 43 17.28 10.07 -4.55
N LYS A 44 16.95 10.84 -3.50
CA LYS A 44 17.92 11.72 -2.81
C LYS A 44 18.85 10.93 -1.89
N SER A 45 18.39 9.80 -1.36
CA SER A 45 19.18 8.92 -0.48
C SER A 45 20.20 8.04 -1.22
N LEU A 46 20.14 7.93 -2.55
CA LEU A 46 21.12 7.19 -3.37
C LEU A 46 22.48 7.93 -3.56
N GLN A 47 22.69 9.10 -2.93
CA GLN A 47 23.90 9.92 -3.12
C GLN A 47 24.85 9.96 -1.90
N ALA A 48 24.70 9.06 -0.91
CA ALA A 48 25.67 8.96 0.19
C ALA A 48 26.95 8.22 -0.26
N PRO A 49 28.17 8.68 0.12
CA PRO A 49 29.41 8.04 -0.27
C PRO A 49 29.57 6.70 0.45
N SER A 50 29.52 5.62 -0.33
CA SER A 50 29.76 4.24 0.13
C SER A 50 31.13 4.14 0.81
N SER A 51 31.14 3.93 2.12
CA SER A 51 32.35 3.68 2.89
C SER A 51 32.44 2.19 3.20
N ASN A 52 33.43 1.53 2.56
CA ASN A 52 34.07 0.26 2.90
C ASN A 52 33.33 -1.08 2.71
N ASN A 53 33.86 -1.84 1.75
CA ASN A 53 34.22 -3.27 1.83
C ASN A 53 33.19 -4.23 2.45
N MET A 54 32.02 -4.34 1.84
CA MET A 54 31.20 -5.54 1.92
C MET A 54 30.64 -5.82 0.51
N ASP A 55 30.61 -7.09 0.13
CA ASP A 55 30.40 -7.62 -1.22
C ASP A 55 29.17 -7.01 -1.94
N GLN A 56 29.39 -5.91 -2.68
CA GLN A 56 28.34 -5.08 -3.29
C GLN A 56 27.60 -5.77 -4.46
N SER A 57 27.99 -7.00 -4.84
CA SER A 57 27.38 -7.72 -5.95
C SER A 57 26.03 -8.37 -5.62
N THR A 58 25.53 -8.26 -4.38
CA THR A 58 24.36 -9.03 -3.92
C THR A 58 23.28 -8.21 -3.21
N MET A 59 23.48 -6.90 -2.98
CA MET A 59 22.49 -6.06 -2.29
C MET A 59 21.55 -5.36 -3.27
N SER A 60 20.24 -5.52 -3.05
CA SER A 60 19.21 -4.83 -3.83
C SER A 60 19.18 -3.32 -3.51
N PRO A 61 18.79 -2.46 -4.46
CA PRO A 61 18.66 -1.02 -4.22
C PRO A 61 17.79 -0.68 -3.00
N SER A 62 16.73 -1.46 -2.78
CA SER A 62 15.83 -1.32 -1.63
C SER A 62 16.58 -1.50 -0.30
N ARG A 63 17.42 -2.54 -0.18
CA ARG A 63 18.21 -2.77 1.04
C ARG A 63 19.24 -1.67 1.27
N THR A 64 19.95 -1.25 0.23
CA THR A 64 20.96 -0.18 0.33
C THR A 64 20.38 1.11 0.87
N VAL A 65 19.19 1.51 0.40
CA VAL A 65 18.53 2.74 0.87
C VAL A 65 18.02 2.57 2.30
N ILE A 66 17.45 1.41 2.65
CA ILE A 66 17.05 1.14 4.03
C ILE A 66 18.26 1.21 4.97
N ASP A 67 19.35 0.52 4.65
CA ASP A 67 20.57 0.53 5.49
C ASP A 67 21.13 1.96 5.64
N SER A 68 21.11 2.76 4.57
CA SER A 68 21.50 4.17 4.66
C SER A 68 20.65 4.97 5.65
N TYR A 69 19.34 4.72 5.70
CA TYR A 69 18.44 5.36 6.68
C TYR A 69 18.71 4.87 8.11
N LEU A 70 18.98 3.58 8.28
CA LEU A 70 19.30 2.98 9.57
C LEU A 70 20.63 3.53 10.12
N ASP A 71 21.66 3.65 9.28
CA ASP A 71 22.97 4.18 9.67
C ASP A 71 22.92 5.67 10.03
N LEU A 72 22.02 6.43 9.40
CA LEU A 72 21.77 7.83 9.74
C LEU A 72 20.99 7.99 11.04
N ALA A 73 20.27 6.96 11.49
CA ALA A 73 19.57 6.98 12.76
C ALA A 73 20.59 6.91 13.91
N LYS A 74 20.62 7.93 14.76
CA LYS A 74 21.50 7.98 15.94
C LYS A 74 20.94 7.17 17.13
N HIS A 75 19.87 6.42 16.91
CA HIS A 75 19.13 5.67 17.92
C HIS A 75 18.48 4.45 17.28
N LYS A 76 18.09 3.50 18.14
CA LYS A 76 17.33 2.33 17.71
C LYS A 76 15.95 2.76 17.20
N MET A 77 15.69 2.58 15.91
CA MET A 77 14.40 2.94 15.32
C MET A 77 13.26 2.08 15.85
N THR A 78 12.14 2.72 16.17
CA THR A 78 10.88 2.09 16.54
C THR A 78 10.13 1.56 15.30
N GLY A 79 9.13 0.70 15.52
CA GLY A 79 8.30 0.21 14.41
C GLY A 79 7.54 1.32 13.68
N MET A 80 7.06 2.33 14.40
CA MET A 80 6.46 3.52 13.78
C MET A 80 7.45 4.27 12.87
N GLU A 81 8.68 4.47 13.32
CA GLU A 81 9.71 5.15 12.53
C GLU A 81 10.08 4.36 11.27
N ILE A 82 10.22 3.03 11.40
CA ILE A 82 10.46 2.15 10.24
C ILE A 82 9.30 2.22 9.26
N ARG A 83 8.04 2.20 9.71
CA ARG A 83 6.89 2.35 8.79
C ARG A 83 6.88 3.71 8.07
N LYS A 84 7.21 4.79 8.79
CA LYS A 84 7.34 6.13 8.17
C LYS A 84 8.46 6.16 7.13
N MET A 85 9.61 5.58 7.45
CA MET A 85 10.73 5.44 6.53
C MET A 85 10.33 4.64 5.29
N LEU A 86 9.67 3.49 5.43
CA LEU A 86 9.20 2.68 4.30
C LEU A 86 8.18 3.44 3.43
N ASN A 87 7.28 4.20 4.05
CA ASN A 87 6.36 5.05 3.30
C ASN A 87 7.11 6.15 2.52
N GLN A 88 8.16 6.74 3.09
CA GLN A 88 8.98 7.74 2.38
C GLN A 88 9.77 7.14 1.22
N ILE A 89 10.40 5.98 1.43
CA ILE A 89 11.26 5.34 0.42
C ILE A 89 10.42 4.76 -0.71
N PHE A 90 9.31 4.08 -0.40
CA PHE A 90 8.56 3.26 -1.35
C PHE A 90 7.13 3.75 -1.64
N GLY A 91 6.63 4.74 -0.91
CA GLY A 91 5.23 5.17 -1.00
C GLY A 91 4.24 4.15 -0.41
N ILE A 92 4.71 3.25 0.46
CA ILE A 92 3.90 2.18 1.04
C ILE A 92 3.42 2.59 2.44
N ASN A 93 2.11 2.84 2.56
CA ASN A 93 1.48 3.14 3.83
C ASN A 93 1.05 1.86 4.57
N LEU A 94 1.98 1.25 5.33
CA LEU A 94 1.72 0.02 6.08
C LEU A 94 0.60 0.15 7.13
N ASP A 95 0.47 1.31 7.78
CA ASP A 95 -0.63 1.59 8.72
C ASP A 95 -1.99 1.56 8.01
N GLY A 96 -2.09 2.22 6.84
CA GLY A 96 -3.29 2.20 6.00
C GLY A 96 -3.62 0.81 5.48
N ILE A 97 -2.61 0.06 5.02
CA ILE A 97 -2.76 -1.33 4.56
C ILE A 97 -3.30 -2.22 5.68
N SER A 98 -2.75 -2.11 6.89
CA SER A 98 -3.25 -2.90 8.03
C SER A 98 -4.67 -2.53 8.43
N ALA A 99 -5.10 -1.28 8.19
CA ALA A 99 -6.47 -0.85 8.47
C ALA A 99 -7.48 -1.44 7.46
N LEU A 100 -7.06 -1.72 6.22
CA LEU A 100 -7.94 -2.24 5.16
C LEU A 100 -8.34 -3.71 5.33
N GLU A 101 -7.61 -4.50 6.11
CA GLU A 101 -7.81 -5.97 6.18
C GLU A 101 -9.22 -6.41 6.58
N LYS A 102 -9.96 -5.54 7.28
CA LYS A 102 -11.32 -5.82 7.76
C LYS A 102 -12.39 -5.07 6.98
N GLU A 103 -11.99 -4.26 6.02
CA GLU A 103 -12.90 -3.37 5.30
C GLU A 103 -13.44 -4.01 4.01
N ARG A 104 -13.11 -5.28 3.74
CA ARG A 104 -13.54 -6.04 2.54
C ARG A 104 -13.12 -5.37 1.23
N ILE A 105 -11.92 -4.81 1.21
CA ILE A 105 -11.34 -4.11 0.08
C ILE A 105 -10.00 -4.78 -0.24
N SER A 106 -9.86 -5.29 -1.47
CA SER A 106 -8.56 -5.70 -1.99
C SER A 106 -7.81 -4.47 -2.52
N LEU A 107 -6.49 -4.46 -2.35
CA LEU A 107 -5.59 -3.42 -2.84
C LEU A 107 -4.51 -4.06 -3.70
N PHE A 108 -4.48 -3.67 -4.98
CA PHE A 108 -3.35 -3.89 -5.87
C PHE A 108 -2.60 -2.58 -6.05
N SER A 109 -1.31 -2.58 -5.75
CA SER A 109 -0.49 -1.38 -5.81
C SER A 109 0.95 -1.75 -6.16
N LYS A 110 1.63 -0.86 -6.89
CA LYS A 110 3.04 -1.05 -7.29
C LYS A 110 3.29 -2.40 -7.99
N GLY A 111 2.33 -2.88 -8.78
CA GLY A 111 2.47 -4.12 -9.54
C GLY A 111 2.27 -5.41 -8.74
N GLN A 112 1.79 -5.35 -7.50
CA GLN A 112 1.55 -6.52 -6.67
C GLN A 112 0.28 -6.39 -5.82
N TRP A 113 -0.24 -7.54 -5.38
CA TRP A 113 -1.32 -7.58 -4.39
C TRP A 113 -0.75 -7.22 -3.01
N VAL A 114 -1.34 -6.20 -2.39
CA VAL A 114 -0.94 -5.71 -1.06
C VAL A 114 -1.95 -6.16 -0.01
N VAL A 115 -3.24 -6.17 -0.36
CA VAL A 115 -4.32 -6.77 0.43
C VAL A 115 -5.20 -7.54 -0.54
N GLN A 116 -5.50 -8.78 -0.22
CA GLN A 116 -6.44 -9.57 -1.02
C GLN A 116 -7.11 -10.63 -0.16
N ASN A 117 -8.44 -10.62 -0.14
CA ASN A 117 -9.25 -11.70 0.39
C ASN A 117 -10.24 -12.19 -0.67
N ALA A 118 -10.51 -13.49 -0.69
CA ALA A 118 -11.48 -14.10 -1.60
C ALA A 118 -12.90 -13.52 -1.47
N LYS A 119 -13.24 -12.94 -0.31
CA LYS A 119 -14.56 -12.34 -0.03
C LYS A 119 -14.58 -10.81 0.00
N ASP A 120 -13.51 -10.18 -0.44
CA ASP A 120 -13.50 -8.72 -0.61
C ASP A 120 -14.53 -8.33 -1.66
N LEU A 121 -15.17 -7.19 -1.47
CA LEU A 121 -16.26 -6.72 -2.33
C LEU A 121 -15.75 -5.85 -3.47
N PHE A 122 -14.76 -5.02 -3.17
CA PHE A 122 -14.22 -4.05 -4.12
C PHE A 122 -12.70 -4.15 -4.19
N ILE A 123 -12.17 -3.80 -5.35
CA ILE A 123 -10.74 -3.79 -5.61
C ILE A 123 -10.33 -2.35 -5.90
N ILE A 124 -9.31 -1.87 -5.19
CA ILE A 124 -8.59 -0.65 -5.53
C ILE A 124 -7.30 -1.05 -6.24
N HIS A 125 -7.07 -0.49 -7.41
CA HIS A 125 -5.84 -0.65 -8.17
C HIS A 125 -5.15 0.71 -8.30
N THR A 126 -3.88 0.82 -7.89
CA THR A 126 -3.07 2.02 -8.12
C THR A 126 -1.87 1.73 -9.01
N GLY A 127 -1.55 2.68 -9.88
CA GLY A 127 -0.35 2.63 -10.71
C GLY A 127 0.94 2.72 -9.88
N ILE A 128 2.09 2.47 -10.52
CA ILE A 128 3.41 2.46 -9.87
C ILE A 128 3.75 3.81 -9.24
N GLU A 129 3.32 4.91 -9.85
CA GLU A 129 3.59 6.27 -9.35
C GLU A 129 2.42 6.84 -8.54
N ASP A 130 1.38 6.05 -8.28
CA ASP A 130 0.10 6.49 -7.67
C ASP A 130 -0.51 7.72 -8.35
N VAL A 131 -0.22 7.96 -9.63
CA VAL A 131 -0.84 9.05 -10.42
C VAL A 131 -2.29 8.69 -10.74
N ASP A 132 -2.56 7.40 -10.85
CA ASP A 132 -3.85 6.84 -11.22
C ASP A 132 -4.39 5.87 -10.16
N VAL A 133 -5.72 5.83 -10.08
CA VAL A 133 -6.49 4.96 -9.19
C VAL A 133 -7.69 4.41 -9.94
N THR A 134 -7.90 3.11 -9.85
CA THR A 134 -9.08 2.42 -10.38
C THR A 134 -9.83 1.72 -9.25
N VAL A 135 -11.15 1.84 -9.24
CA VAL A 135 -12.05 1.09 -8.36
C VAL A 135 -12.87 0.13 -9.20
N LEU A 136 -12.84 -1.15 -8.84
CA LEU A 136 -13.48 -2.25 -9.56
C LEU A 136 -14.37 -3.07 -8.60
N PRO A 137 -15.46 -3.68 -9.09
CA PRO A 137 -16.13 -4.73 -8.35
C PRO A 137 -15.22 -5.98 -8.32
N SER A 138 -15.22 -6.71 -7.20
CA SER A 138 -14.60 -8.03 -7.17
C SER A 138 -15.50 -9.08 -7.85
N ILE A 139 -14.93 -10.23 -8.19
CA ILE A 139 -15.71 -11.38 -8.67
C ILE A 139 -16.74 -11.80 -7.62
N TYR A 140 -16.33 -11.91 -6.36
CA TYR A 140 -17.20 -12.28 -5.25
C TYR A 140 -18.41 -11.35 -5.15
N PHE A 141 -18.20 -10.03 -5.22
CA PHE A 141 -19.30 -9.06 -5.19
C PHE A 141 -20.26 -9.25 -6.35
N MET A 142 -19.76 -9.41 -7.57
CA MET A 142 -20.62 -9.60 -8.75
C MET A 142 -21.46 -10.87 -8.62
N GLU A 143 -20.85 -11.98 -8.21
CA GLU A 143 -21.55 -13.27 -8.06
C GLU A 143 -22.65 -13.24 -6.97
N HIS A 144 -22.41 -12.54 -5.86
CA HIS A 144 -23.32 -12.56 -4.71
C HIS A 144 -24.32 -11.41 -4.70
N SER A 145 -24.04 -10.30 -5.39
CA SER A 145 -24.99 -9.18 -5.57
C SER A 145 -25.81 -9.29 -6.86
N GLY A 146 -25.33 -10.05 -7.85
CA GLY A 146 -25.90 -10.10 -9.20
C GLY A 146 -25.62 -8.87 -10.05
N LEU A 147 -24.84 -7.90 -9.55
CA LEU A 147 -24.46 -6.70 -10.30
C LEU A 147 -23.24 -6.97 -11.19
N GLU A 148 -23.23 -6.42 -12.40
CA GLU A 148 -22.08 -6.53 -13.32
C GLU A 148 -21.01 -5.45 -13.09
N GLY A 149 -21.27 -4.46 -12.24
CA GLY A 149 -20.44 -3.27 -12.01
C GLY A 149 -20.54 -2.77 -10.58
N LEU A 150 -19.88 -1.65 -10.27
CA LEU A 150 -20.03 -1.00 -8.96
C LEU A 150 -21.49 -0.62 -8.69
N PRO A 151 -21.95 -0.61 -7.44
CA PRO A 151 -23.31 -0.19 -7.11
C PRO A 151 -23.51 1.30 -7.35
N SER A 152 -24.72 1.72 -7.74
CA SER A 152 -25.03 3.11 -8.14
C SER A 152 -24.66 4.15 -7.09
N GLU A 153 -24.79 3.81 -5.81
CA GLU A 153 -24.36 4.66 -4.71
C GLU A 153 -22.85 4.94 -4.75
N LEU A 154 -22.03 3.90 -4.91
CA LEU A 154 -20.58 4.05 -5.03
C LEU A 154 -20.19 4.76 -6.33
N GLN A 155 -20.87 4.46 -7.43
CA GLN A 155 -20.69 5.16 -8.71
C GLN A 155 -20.87 6.68 -8.55
N ASN A 156 -21.93 7.10 -7.85
CA ASN A 156 -22.21 8.50 -7.59
C ASN A 156 -21.12 9.11 -6.72
N SER A 157 -20.75 8.47 -5.60
CA SER A 157 -19.70 8.98 -4.71
C SER A 157 -18.36 9.16 -5.42
N LEU A 158 -17.94 8.17 -6.22
CA LEU A 158 -16.70 8.25 -7.00
C LEU A 158 -16.77 9.34 -8.07
N SER A 159 -17.91 9.50 -8.75
CA SER A 159 -18.08 10.58 -9.74
C SER A 159 -17.94 11.97 -9.11
N HIS A 160 -18.46 12.17 -7.89
CA HIS A 160 -18.30 13.44 -7.16
C HIS A 160 -16.85 13.71 -6.74
N LEU A 161 -16.05 12.66 -6.53
CA LEU A 161 -14.62 12.76 -6.29
C LEU A 161 -13.81 13.01 -7.58
N GLY A 162 -14.45 12.94 -8.75
CA GLY A 162 -13.81 13.19 -10.05
C GLY A 162 -13.38 11.93 -10.81
N TYR A 163 -13.80 10.73 -10.37
CA TYR A 163 -13.59 9.51 -11.14
C TYR A 163 -14.48 9.47 -12.38
N ASN A 164 -13.98 8.85 -13.44
CA ASN A 164 -14.69 8.62 -14.68
C ASN A 164 -15.03 7.14 -14.83
N HIS A 165 -16.24 6.84 -15.31
CA HIS A 165 -16.65 5.48 -15.58
C HIS A 165 -15.92 4.92 -16.81
N ASP A 166 -15.29 3.76 -16.66
CA ASP A 166 -14.74 2.98 -17.77
C ASP A 166 -15.54 1.69 -17.95
N LYS A 167 -16.32 1.66 -19.03
CA LYS A 167 -17.18 0.53 -19.41
C LYS A 167 -16.39 -0.74 -19.71
N LYS A 168 -15.13 -0.65 -20.14
CA LYS A 168 -14.32 -1.82 -20.52
C LYS A 168 -13.94 -2.64 -19.31
N ILE A 169 -13.62 -1.96 -18.21
CA ILE A 169 -13.21 -2.58 -16.94
C ILE A 169 -14.35 -2.65 -15.92
N ARG A 170 -15.54 -2.15 -16.29
CA ARG A 170 -16.75 -2.10 -15.44
C ARG A 170 -16.52 -1.40 -14.10
N GLY A 171 -15.69 -0.36 -14.13
CA GLY A 171 -15.22 0.33 -12.95
C GLY A 171 -15.00 1.81 -13.17
N TYR A 172 -14.36 2.44 -12.19
CA TYR A 172 -14.17 3.88 -12.12
C TYR A 172 -12.69 4.19 -12.04
N TYR A 173 -12.23 5.09 -12.90
CA TYR A 173 -10.83 5.46 -13.04
C TYR A 173 -10.63 6.95 -12.79
N PHE A 174 -9.61 7.26 -12.01
CA PHE A 174 -9.10 8.61 -11.80
C PHE A 174 -7.64 8.66 -12.21
N SER A 175 -7.27 9.74 -12.92
CA SER A 175 -5.88 10.10 -13.19
C SER A 175 -5.68 11.52 -12.75
N ASN A 176 -4.66 11.77 -11.94
CA ASN A 176 -4.33 13.13 -11.54
C ASN A 176 -3.90 13.96 -12.77
N PRO A 177 -4.63 15.03 -13.14
CA PRO A 177 -4.32 15.81 -14.33
C PRO A 177 -2.94 16.50 -14.28
N SER A 178 -2.39 16.71 -13.08
CA SER A 178 -1.05 17.26 -12.90
C SER A 178 0.08 16.27 -13.20
N GLY A 179 -0.24 14.98 -13.37
CA GLY A 179 0.76 13.91 -13.48
C GLY A 179 1.47 13.59 -12.16
N MET A 180 1.06 14.22 -11.05
CA MET A 180 1.61 13.96 -9.72
C MET A 180 0.87 12.81 -9.04
N ALA A 181 1.53 12.13 -8.10
CA ALA A 181 0.88 11.16 -7.23
C ALA A 181 -0.36 11.76 -6.54
N VAL A 182 -1.43 10.98 -6.42
CA VAL A 182 -2.62 11.38 -5.67
C VAL A 182 -2.29 11.58 -4.20
N THR A 183 -2.87 12.60 -3.58
CA THR A 183 -2.62 12.92 -2.17
C THR A 183 -3.22 11.87 -1.25
N ASP A 184 -2.64 11.70 -0.05
CA ASP A 184 -3.19 10.81 0.96
C ASP A 184 -4.63 11.20 1.36
N GLN A 185 -4.97 12.49 1.30
CA GLN A 185 -6.33 12.97 1.52
C GLN A 185 -7.29 12.41 0.47
N PHE A 186 -6.91 12.44 -0.82
CA PHE A 186 -7.73 11.90 -1.90
C PHE A 186 -7.87 10.37 -1.80
N LYS A 187 -6.76 9.67 -1.49
CA LYS A 187 -6.77 8.22 -1.21
C LYS A 187 -7.72 7.90 -0.06
N GLY A 188 -7.67 8.67 1.03
CA GLY A 188 -8.55 8.53 2.18
C GLY A 188 -10.04 8.77 1.85
N GLN A 189 -10.35 9.77 1.04
CA GLN A 189 -11.73 10.02 0.57
C GLN A 189 -12.26 8.86 -0.29
N THR A 190 -11.43 8.31 -1.17
CA THR A 190 -11.80 7.16 -2.01
C THR A 190 -12.11 5.94 -1.15
N ILE A 191 -11.22 5.59 -0.22
CA ILE A 191 -11.41 4.47 0.70
C ILE A 191 -12.65 4.69 1.56
N GLY A 192 -12.83 5.90 2.10
CA GLY A 192 -13.99 6.26 2.92
C GLY A 192 -15.32 6.05 2.20
N ALA A 193 -15.42 6.49 0.94
CA ALA A 193 -16.61 6.31 0.12
C ALA A 193 -16.94 4.82 -0.11
N ILE A 194 -15.93 3.99 -0.32
CA ILE A 194 -16.11 2.55 -0.49
C ILE A 194 -16.59 1.91 0.82
N ILE A 195 -15.93 2.21 1.94
CA ILE A 195 -16.28 1.69 3.27
C ILE A 195 -17.71 2.06 3.64
N GLU A 196 -18.14 3.30 3.37
CA GLU A 196 -19.50 3.76 3.64
C GLU A 196 -20.53 2.89 2.91
N VAL A 197 -20.33 2.63 1.63
CA VAL A 197 -21.23 1.79 0.82
C VAL A 197 -21.23 0.35 1.31
N ILE A 198 -20.07 -0.21 1.65
CA ILE A 198 -19.99 -1.56 2.23
C ILE A 198 -20.83 -1.64 3.49
N ARG A 199 -20.63 -0.72 4.44
CA ARG A 199 -21.31 -0.74 5.74
C ARG A 199 -22.81 -0.51 5.63
N LYS A 200 -23.25 0.34 4.71
CA LYS A 200 -24.65 0.71 4.55
C LYS A 200 -25.47 -0.34 3.82
N SER A 201 -24.89 -0.96 2.78
CA SER A 201 -25.65 -1.72 1.79
C SER A 201 -25.18 -3.16 1.61
N TYR A 202 -23.98 -3.51 2.11
CA TYR A 202 -23.33 -4.80 1.83
C TYR A 202 -22.59 -5.39 3.04
N SER A 203 -23.00 -5.04 4.27
CA SER A 203 -22.41 -5.57 5.51
C SER A 203 -22.60 -7.07 5.65
N ASP A 204 -23.70 -7.58 5.10
CA ASP A 204 -24.18 -8.94 5.32
C ASP A 204 -23.80 -9.92 4.19
N LEU A 205 -23.11 -9.42 3.16
CA LEU A 205 -22.53 -10.23 2.09
C LEU A 205 -21.30 -11.01 2.56
#